data_AF-A0A077NCT7-F1
#
_entry.id   AF-A0A077NCT7-F1
#
_cell.length_a   1.000
_cell.length_b   1.000
_cell.length_c   1.000
_cell.angle_alpha   90.00
_cell.angle_beta   90.00
_cell.angle_gamma   90.00
#
_symmetry.space_group_name_H-M   'P 1'
#
loop_
_entity.id
_entity.type
_entity.pdbx_description
1 polymer ?
#
loop_
_entity_poly.entity_id
_entity_poly.type
_entity_poly.pdbx_seq_one_letter_code
_entity_poly.pdbx_strand_id
1 'polypeptide(L)'
;MVKSRLIRRVIPFTLLSWMLLFCLSLLFTLNAHAARLAIVIDDFGYRVQHENKILQMPTAVSIAILPDSPHGREMAQKAHKQGREILIHLPMAPLSKQPLEKNTLHPSMSREEIGRIIHDAIQKVPHAMGMNNHMGSAMTSSLNGMEKVMQVLSSYRHLYFLDSVTIGKTQVTKAAMGTPVQVLRRHVFLDNVQTEAETRHQFNRAIAIARKQGSAIAIGHPYPTTVRALQQALTTLPDDIELVTPSSLLNPTSASQNDHQIARSKCAKPHEPETVPATKLDYFKRVGNALTHNAIVETLSQHINKLLGKTAKQEVLHNAGKTESPQKDKTVQGNTGARTTTDACADF
;
A
#
# COMPACT_ATOMS: atom_id res chain seq x y z
N MET A 1 -0.71 -34.08 76.12
CA MET A 1 -0.85 -34.48 74.70
C MET A 1 -0.49 -33.30 73.81
N VAL A 2 0.67 -33.36 73.16
CA VAL A 2 1.22 -32.34 72.28
C VAL A 2 0.63 -32.50 70.88
N LYS A 3 -0.03 -31.46 70.33
CA LYS A 3 -0.38 -31.40 68.89
C LYS A 3 0.67 -30.55 68.17
N SER A 4 1.66 -31.19 67.56
CA SER A 4 2.64 -30.53 66.69
C SER A 4 1.96 -30.06 65.41
N ARG A 5 1.88 -28.74 65.19
CA ARG A 5 1.49 -28.16 63.90
C ARG A 5 2.68 -28.25 62.94
N LEU A 6 2.59 -29.15 61.96
CA LEU A 6 3.56 -29.29 60.88
C LEU A 6 3.41 -28.09 59.93
N ILE A 7 4.19 -27.02 60.15
CA ILE A 7 4.29 -25.92 59.19
C ILE A 7 5.05 -26.45 57.99
N ARG A 8 4.35 -26.76 56.89
CA ARG A 8 4.95 -27.02 55.58
C ARG A 8 5.78 -25.77 55.20
N ARG A 9 7.10 -25.85 55.37
CA ARG A 9 8.03 -24.88 54.80
C ARG A 9 7.85 -24.92 53.29
N VAL A 10 7.18 -23.91 52.73
CA VAL A 10 7.19 -23.67 51.29
C VAL A 10 8.66 -23.44 50.92
N ILE A 11 9.18 -24.33 50.08
CA ILE A 11 10.60 -24.35 49.70
C ILE A 11 10.89 -23.06 48.92
N PRO A 12 11.85 -22.21 49.33
CA PRO A 12 12.10 -20.89 48.72
C PRO A 12 12.46 -20.95 47.22
N PHE A 13 12.83 -22.12 46.70
CA PHE A 13 13.10 -22.35 45.27
C PHE A 13 11.86 -22.19 44.38
N THR A 14 10.65 -22.45 44.87
CA THR A 14 9.44 -22.33 44.03
C THR A 14 9.03 -20.88 43.80
N LEU A 15 9.22 -20.01 44.80
CA LEU A 15 8.95 -18.57 44.71
C LEU A 15 9.88 -17.87 43.72
N LEU A 16 11.19 -18.17 43.76
CA LEU A 16 12.16 -17.60 42.83
C LEU A 16 11.87 -18.01 41.38
N SER A 17 11.51 -19.29 41.15
CA SER A 17 11.14 -19.77 39.82
C SER A 17 9.89 -19.09 39.28
N TRP A 18 8.89 -18.82 40.12
CA TRP A 18 7.66 -18.14 39.71
C TRP A 18 7.88 -16.65 39.45
N MET A 19 8.76 -15.99 40.23
CA MET A 19 9.17 -14.62 39.93
C MET A 19 9.96 -14.55 38.62
N LEU A 20 10.83 -15.51 38.33
CA LEU A 20 11.58 -15.57 37.07
C LEU A 20 10.65 -15.80 35.86
N LEU A 21 9.68 -16.71 35.98
CA LEU A 21 8.66 -16.96 34.96
C LEU A 21 7.75 -15.74 34.74
N PHE A 22 7.33 -15.07 35.81
CA PHE A 22 6.55 -13.84 35.72
C PHE A 22 7.35 -12.71 35.06
N CYS A 23 8.61 -12.51 35.45
CA CYS A 23 9.49 -11.51 34.86
C CYS A 23 9.78 -11.80 33.38
N LEU A 24 9.99 -13.08 33.03
CA LEU A 24 10.14 -13.52 31.65
C LEU A 24 8.86 -13.28 30.83
N SER A 25 7.67 -13.56 31.39
CA SER A 25 6.40 -13.28 30.73
C SER A 25 6.16 -11.78 30.52
N LEU A 26 6.57 -10.93 31.47
CA LEU A 26 6.50 -9.47 31.35
C LEU A 26 7.37 -8.98 30.19
N LEU A 27 8.58 -9.55 30.04
CA LEU A 27 9.49 -9.24 28.92
C LEU A 27 8.91 -9.62 27.55
N PHE A 28 8.10 -10.68 27.46
CA PHE A 28 7.40 -11.03 26.22
C PHE A 28 6.21 -10.10 25.91
N THR A 29 5.56 -9.52 26.92
CA THR A 29 4.44 -8.57 26.71
C THR A 29 4.85 -7.13 26.39
N LEU A 30 6.11 -6.76 26.64
CA LEU A 30 6.62 -5.39 26.43
C LEU A 30 7.00 -5.08 24.96
N ASN A 31 6.90 -6.05 24.04
CA ASN A 31 7.28 -5.88 22.63
C ASN A 31 6.12 -5.48 21.70
N ALA A 32 4.99 -5.02 22.23
CA ALA A 32 3.93 -4.46 21.40
C ALA A 32 4.29 -3.03 20.99
N HIS A 33 5.15 -2.88 19.97
CA HIS A 33 5.37 -1.60 19.33
C HIS A 33 4.13 -1.21 18.51
N ALA A 34 3.65 0.02 18.68
CA ALA A 34 2.60 0.56 17.82
C ALA A 34 3.05 0.51 16.36
N ALA A 35 2.16 0.07 15.46
CA ALA A 35 2.45 0.06 14.04
C ALA A 35 2.41 1.48 13.49
N ARG A 36 3.35 1.82 12.60
CA ARG A 36 3.60 3.20 12.19
C ARG A 36 2.94 3.51 10.86
N LEU A 37 2.05 4.50 10.81
CA LEU A 37 1.40 4.95 9.59
C LEU A 37 1.92 6.32 9.20
N ALA A 38 2.52 6.44 8.02
CA ALA A 38 2.79 7.74 7.41
C ALA A 38 1.74 8.06 6.33
N ILE A 39 1.30 9.31 6.32
CA ILE A 39 0.36 9.84 5.32
C ILE A 39 1.00 11.03 4.63
N VAL A 40 1.03 11.00 3.30
CA VAL A 40 1.46 12.13 2.48
C VAL A 40 0.30 12.59 1.62
N ILE A 41 0.07 13.91 1.56
CA ILE A 41 -0.91 14.51 0.67
C ILE A 41 -0.17 15.25 -0.46
N ASP A 42 -0.29 14.71 -1.66
CA ASP A 42 0.32 15.20 -2.90
C ASP A 42 -0.43 16.41 -3.49
N ASP A 43 0.06 16.97 -4.59
CA ASP A 43 -0.56 18.05 -5.37
C ASP A 43 -0.84 19.37 -4.63
N PHE A 44 -0.03 19.70 -3.61
CA PHE A 44 -0.14 21.02 -2.98
C PHE A 44 0.31 22.16 -3.90
N GLY A 45 -0.40 23.28 -3.77
CA GLY A 45 -0.09 24.58 -4.35
C GLY A 45 -1.13 25.12 -5.34
N TYR A 46 -2.26 24.41 -5.52
CA TYR A 46 -3.35 24.82 -6.43
C TYR A 46 -4.71 24.97 -5.74
N ARG A 47 -4.91 24.35 -4.57
CA ARG A 47 -6.23 24.20 -3.92
C ARG A 47 -6.19 24.75 -2.49
N VAL A 48 -5.81 26.02 -2.35
CA VAL A 48 -5.61 26.72 -1.06
C VAL A 48 -6.70 26.41 -0.02
N GLN A 49 -7.97 26.40 -0.41
CA GLN A 49 -9.08 26.12 0.52
C GLN A 49 -9.03 24.71 1.13
N HIS A 50 -8.69 23.68 0.35
CA HIS A 50 -8.60 22.29 0.82
C HIS A 50 -7.25 21.99 1.46
N GLU A 51 -6.18 22.55 0.92
CA GLU A 51 -4.82 22.46 1.48
C GLU A 51 -4.78 23.04 2.91
N ASN A 52 -5.42 24.18 3.16
CA ASN A 52 -5.52 24.74 4.52
C ASN A 52 -6.27 23.82 5.49
N LYS A 53 -7.23 22.99 5.01
CA LYS A 53 -7.90 21.99 5.86
C LYS A 53 -6.98 20.81 6.18
N ILE A 54 -6.12 20.40 5.25
CA ILE A 54 -5.06 19.42 5.53
C ILE A 54 -4.06 20.00 6.55
N LEU A 55 -3.70 21.28 6.44
CA LEU A 55 -2.81 21.93 7.41
C LEU A 55 -3.39 22.04 8.83
N GLN A 56 -4.68 21.79 9.02
CA GLN A 56 -5.34 21.68 10.33
C GLN A 56 -5.32 20.25 10.90
N MET A 57 -4.95 19.24 10.10
CA MET A 57 -4.75 17.86 10.57
C MET A 57 -3.46 17.76 11.39
N PRO A 58 -3.25 16.67 12.17
CA PRO A 58 -2.00 16.43 12.88
C PRO A 58 -0.76 16.68 12.02
N THR A 59 0.28 17.29 12.60
CA THR A 59 1.50 17.70 11.87
C THR A 59 2.28 16.52 11.29
N ALA A 60 2.03 15.31 11.76
CA ALA A 60 2.58 14.08 11.18
C ALA A 60 2.03 13.77 9.77
N VAL A 61 0.85 14.29 9.38
CA VAL A 61 0.38 14.24 7.98
C VAL A 61 1.28 15.14 7.13
N SER A 62 2.13 14.54 6.31
CA SER A 62 3.11 15.25 5.50
C SER A 62 2.48 15.73 4.20
N ILE A 63 3.09 16.71 3.54
CA ILE A 63 2.58 17.28 2.28
C ILE A 63 3.65 17.23 1.20
N ALA A 64 3.24 17.02 -0.05
CA ALA A 64 4.12 17.13 -1.21
C ALA A 64 3.66 18.23 -2.15
N ILE A 65 4.57 19.14 -2.49
CA ILE A 65 4.27 20.41 -3.16
C ILE A 65 4.79 20.39 -4.59
N LEU A 66 3.93 20.74 -5.55
CA LEU A 66 4.32 20.93 -6.95
C LEU A 66 5.16 22.22 -7.07
N PRO A 67 6.43 22.17 -7.55
CA PRO A 67 7.32 23.33 -7.54
C PRO A 67 6.84 24.55 -8.32
N ASP A 68 6.22 24.33 -9.47
CA ASP A 68 5.74 25.38 -10.37
C ASP A 68 4.28 25.78 -10.10
N SER A 69 3.71 25.34 -8.98
CA SER A 69 2.36 25.73 -8.56
C SER A 69 2.30 27.18 -8.04
N PRO A 70 1.19 27.90 -8.25
CA PRO A 70 1.10 29.32 -7.90
C PRO A 70 1.23 29.61 -6.40
N HIS A 71 0.83 28.67 -5.55
CA HIS A 71 0.86 28.84 -4.09
C HIS A 71 1.89 27.93 -3.40
N GLY A 72 2.71 27.18 -4.14
CA GLY A 72 3.60 26.16 -3.58
C GLY A 72 4.56 26.70 -2.53
N ARG A 73 5.24 27.82 -2.81
CA ARG A 73 6.17 28.45 -1.85
C ARG A 73 5.47 28.95 -0.59
N GLU A 74 4.30 29.57 -0.73
CA GLU A 74 3.49 30.03 0.40
C GLU A 74 3.07 28.85 1.28
N MET A 75 2.62 27.75 0.69
CA MET A 75 2.24 26.54 1.42
C MET A 75 3.43 25.88 2.11
N ALA A 76 4.60 25.84 1.47
CA ALA A 76 5.84 25.34 2.09
C ALA A 76 6.19 26.12 3.35
N GLN A 77 6.12 27.45 3.29
CA GLN A 77 6.41 28.31 4.45
C GLN A 77 5.38 28.13 5.58
N LYS A 78 4.08 28.00 5.25
CA LYS A 78 3.03 27.73 6.23
C LYS A 78 3.25 26.38 6.93
N ALA A 79 3.48 25.32 6.16
CA ALA A 79 3.73 23.98 6.68
C ALA A 79 5.00 23.93 7.54
N HIS A 80 6.08 24.58 7.10
CA HIS A 80 7.33 24.62 7.86
C HIS A 80 7.15 25.29 9.23
N LYS A 81 6.39 26.40 9.31
CA LYS A 81 6.07 27.06 10.59
C LYS A 81 5.30 26.16 11.57
N GLN A 82 4.59 25.14 11.08
CA GLN A 82 3.92 24.13 11.91
C GLN A 82 4.85 23.00 12.37
N GLY A 83 6.08 22.93 11.86
CA GLY A 83 6.94 21.75 12.01
C GLY A 83 6.48 20.54 11.18
N ARG A 84 5.69 20.77 10.11
CA ARG A 84 5.19 19.72 9.23
C ARG A 84 6.25 19.35 8.19
N GLU A 85 6.40 18.05 7.93
CA GLU A 85 7.31 17.55 6.91
C GLU A 85 6.79 17.84 5.49
N ILE A 86 7.70 18.30 4.63
CA ILE A 86 7.43 18.77 3.27
C ILE A 86 8.26 17.94 2.30
N LEU A 87 7.63 17.49 1.22
CA LEU A 87 8.27 16.87 0.09
C LEU A 87 8.12 17.74 -1.16
N ILE A 88 9.07 17.60 -2.08
CA ILE A 88 8.94 18.08 -3.45
C ILE A 88 8.13 17.06 -4.25
N HIS A 89 6.97 17.46 -4.78
CA HIS A 89 6.20 16.63 -5.70
C HIS A 89 6.62 16.92 -7.13
N LEU A 90 7.65 16.23 -7.63
CA LEU A 90 8.29 16.59 -8.88
C LEU A 90 7.55 15.98 -10.09
N PRO A 91 7.12 16.80 -11.07
CA PRO A 91 6.56 16.31 -12.33
C PRO A 91 7.48 15.36 -13.07
N MET A 92 6.96 14.18 -13.42
CA MET A 92 7.67 13.16 -14.17
C MET A 92 6.79 12.57 -15.26
N ALA A 93 7.41 12.28 -16.42
CA ALA A 93 6.69 11.86 -17.61
C ALA A 93 5.89 10.55 -17.35
N PRO A 94 4.57 10.54 -17.62
CA PRO A 94 3.74 9.34 -17.64
C PRO A 94 3.85 8.61 -18.99
N LEU A 95 3.36 7.36 -19.02
CA LEU A 95 3.14 6.61 -20.27
C LEU A 95 1.94 7.13 -21.07
N SER A 96 0.98 7.78 -20.40
CA SER A 96 -0.19 8.39 -21.04
C SER A 96 0.16 9.73 -21.70
N LYS A 97 -0.66 10.17 -22.65
CA LYS A 97 -0.49 11.44 -23.37
C LYS A 97 -1.33 12.57 -22.75
N GLN A 98 -1.09 12.85 -21.47
CA GLN A 98 -1.75 13.95 -20.77
C GLN A 98 -0.92 15.23 -20.81
N PRO A 99 -1.54 16.41 -20.63
CA PRO A 99 -0.80 17.65 -20.44
C PRO A 99 0.21 17.49 -19.29
N LEU A 100 1.41 18.01 -19.49
CA LEU A 100 2.50 17.92 -18.53
C LEU A 100 2.75 19.29 -17.91
N GLU A 101 3.09 19.29 -16.63
CA GLU A 101 3.58 20.48 -15.95
C GLU A 101 4.92 20.94 -16.56
N LYS A 102 5.23 22.21 -16.33
CA LYS A 102 6.55 22.75 -16.65
C LYS A 102 7.62 21.93 -15.92
N ASN A 103 8.79 21.80 -16.55
CA ASN A 103 9.94 21.11 -15.98
C ASN A 103 9.66 19.64 -15.63
N THR A 104 8.74 18.97 -16.35
CA THR A 104 8.52 17.53 -16.22
C THR A 104 9.76 16.75 -16.62
N LEU A 105 10.24 15.84 -15.76
CA LEU A 105 11.39 14.99 -16.07
C LEU A 105 11.02 13.90 -17.08
N HIS A 106 11.84 13.74 -18.12
CA HIS A 106 11.72 12.69 -19.13
C HIS A 106 12.91 11.72 -19.09
N PRO A 107 12.70 10.41 -19.38
CA PRO A 107 13.79 9.43 -19.45
C PRO A 107 14.96 9.80 -20.36
N SER A 108 14.68 10.53 -21.45
CA SER A 108 15.65 10.91 -22.48
C SER A 108 16.52 12.10 -22.08
N MET A 109 16.20 12.81 -20.99
CA MET A 109 16.96 13.98 -20.55
C MET A 109 18.39 13.59 -20.17
N SER A 110 19.30 14.54 -20.37
CA SER A 110 20.65 14.45 -19.81
C SER A 110 20.61 14.61 -18.29
N ARG A 111 21.67 14.14 -17.63
CA ARG A 111 21.79 14.30 -16.17
C ARG A 111 21.88 15.78 -15.78
N GLU A 112 22.49 16.60 -16.63
CA GLU A 112 22.66 18.04 -16.43
C GLU A 112 21.32 18.77 -16.49
N GLU A 113 20.44 18.39 -17.43
CA GLU A 113 19.08 18.95 -17.51
C GLU A 113 18.22 18.53 -16.31
N ILE A 114 18.27 17.24 -15.93
CA ILE A 114 17.63 16.73 -14.70
C ILE A 114 18.16 17.51 -13.48
N GLY A 115 19.47 17.73 -13.41
CA GLY A 115 20.15 18.51 -12.36
C GLY A 115 19.62 19.92 -12.23
N ARG A 116 19.49 20.63 -13.36
CA ARG A 116 18.94 21.98 -13.41
C ARG A 116 17.49 22.02 -12.90
N ILE A 117 16.65 21.08 -13.33
CA ILE A 117 15.25 21.01 -12.92
C ILE A 117 15.11 20.71 -11.42
N ILE A 118 15.85 19.71 -10.91
CA ILE A 118 15.82 19.36 -9.49
C ILE A 118 16.31 20.52 -8.62
N HIS A 119 17.39 21.19 -9.02
CA HIS A 119 17.89 22.35 -8.29
C HIS A 119 16.85 23.49 -8.22
N ASP A 120 16.23 23.83 -9.34
CA ASP A 120 15.15 24.83 -9.41
C ASP A 120 13.95 24.44 -8.53
N ALA A 121 13.57 23.16 -8.53
CA ALA A 121 12.49 22.66 -7.68
C ALA A 121 12.79 22.82 -6.18
N ILE A 122 14.02 22.54 -5.76
CA ILE A 122 14.48 22.71 -4.36
C ILE A 122 14.40 24.18 -3.93
N GLN A 123 14.76 25.13 -4.82
CA GLN A 123 14.66 26.56 -4.49
C GLN A 123 13.22 27.03 -4.34
N LYS A 124 12.30 26.45 -5.12
CA LYS A 124 10.87 26.81 -5.13
C LYS A 124 10.11 26.22 -3.94
N VAL A 125 10.50 25.04 -3.47
CA VAL A 125 9.90 24.34 -2.32
C VAL A 125 10.89 24.32 -1.16
N PRO A 126 11.06 25.44 -0.42
CA PRO A 126 12.00 25.49 0.69
C PRO A 126 11.61 24.53 1.81
N HIS A 127 12.60 24.11 2.61
CA HIS A 127 12.42 23.22 3.77
C HIS A 127 12.00 21.78 3.44
N ALA A 128 12.02 21.38 2.16
CA ALA A 128 11.75 20.01 1.78
C ALA A 128 12.76 19.03 2.40
N MET A 129 12.26 17.92 2.94
CA MET A 129 13.05 16.82 3.49
C MET A 129 13.08 15.60 2.56
N GLY A 130 12.24 15.59 1.53
CA GLY A 130 12.24 14.52 0.53
C GLY A 130 11.66 14.96 -0.79
N MET A 131 11.62 14.04 -1.74
CA MET A 131 11.02 14.21 -3.06
C MET A 131 10.22 12.98 -3.43
N ASN A 132 9.05 13.16 -4.03
CA ASN A 132 8.32 12.08 -4.69
C ASN A 132 7.96 12.46 -6.12
N ASN A 133 7.50 11.47 -6.90
CA ASN A 133 7.10 11.67 -8.28
C ASN A 133 5.61 12.02 -8.39
N HIS A 134 5.31 13.13 -9.08
CA HIS A 134 4.00 13.38 -9.66
C HIS A 134 3.90 12.62 -10.98
N MET A 135 2.87 11.79 -11.12
CA MET A 135 2.74 10.85 -12.25
C MET A 135 4.01 9.98 -12.41
N GLY A 136 4.71 10.06 -13.55
CA GLY A 136 6.03 9.45 -13.69
C GLY A 136 6.07 7.99 -14.14
N SER A 137 4.97 7.40 -14.63
CA SER A 137 4.99 5.98 -15.03
C SER A 137 5.99 5.67 -16.17
N ALA A 138 6.32 6.62 -17.04
CA ALA A 138 7.39 6.44 -18.02
C ALA A 138 8.77 6.67 -17.37
N MET A 139 8.93 7.77 -16.63
CA MET A 139 10.19 8.12 -15.96
C MET A 139 10.65 7.05 -14.97
N THR A 140 9.79 6.69 -14.01
CA THR A 140 10.09 5.71 -12.97
C THR A 140 10.29 4.30 -13.53
N SER A 141 9.76 3.98 -14.72
CA SER A 141 10.04 2.70 -15.38
C SER A 141 11.40 2.63 -16.08
N SER A 142 12.08 3.77 -16.27
CA SER A 142 13.40 3.85 -16.90
C SER A 142 14.49 3.77 -15.84
N LEU A 143 15.26 2.68 -15.82
CA LEU A 143 16.41 2.54 -14.94
C LEU A 143 17.43 3.65 -15.19
N ASN A 144 17.82 3.86 -16.45
CA ASN A 144 18.80 4.89 -16.80
C ASN A 144 18.32 6.32 -16.44
N GLY A 145 17.03 6.60 -16.63
CA GLY A 145 16.45 7.90 -16.26
C GLY A 145 16.50 8.11 -14.75
N MET A 146 16.10 7.10 -13.97
CA MET A 146 16.12 7.18 -12.52
C MET A 146 17.53 7.16 -11.92
N GLU A 147 18.50 6.47 -12.54
CA GLU A 147 19.90 6.50 -12.11
C GLU A 147 20.46 7.92 -12.16
N LYS A 148 20.16 8.67 -13.25
CA LYS A 148 20.53 10.09 -13.36
C LYS A 148 19.87 10.93 -12.26
N VAL A 149 18.60 10.69 -11.95
CA VAL A 149 17.90 11.35 -10.83
C VAL A 149 18.58 11.06 -9.50
N MET A 150 18.89 9.80 -9.20
CA MET A 150 19.53 9.41 -7.94
C MET A 150 20.96 9.94 -7.82
N GLN A 151 21.70 10.00 -8.94
CA GLN A 151 23.02 10.65 -8.99
C GLN A 151 22.93 12.15 -8.69
N VAL A 152 21.93 12.85 -9.23
CA VAL A 152 21.70 14.27 -8.89
C VAL A 152 21.30 14.43 -7.42
N LEU A 153 20.33 13.63 -6.95
CA LEU A 153 19.85 13.68 -5.56
C LEU A 153 20.92 13.31 -4.54
N SER A 154 21.93 12.53 -4.94
CA SER A 154 23.08 12.23 -4.08
C SER A 154 23.72 13.53 -3.56
N SER A 155 23.83 14.59 -4.36
CA SER A 155 24.40 15.87 -3.91
C SER A 155 23.56 16.59 -2.84
N TYR A 156 22.34 16.13 -2.59
CA TYR A 156 21.38 16.69 -1.63
C TYR A 156 21.10 15.69 -0.50
N ARG A 157 22.09 15.44 0.36
CA ARG A 157 22.06 14.39 1.42
C ARG A 157 20.88 14.46 2.40
N HIS A 158 20.19 15.60 2.48
CA HIS A 158 19.02 15.80 3.33
C HIS A 158 17.72 15.31 2.68
N LEU A 159 17.72 15.01 1.37
CA LEU A 159 16.55 14.53 0.64
C LEU A 159 16.58 13.01 0.52
N TYR A 160 15.50 12.36 0.98
CA TYR A 160 15.16 11.01 0.55
C TYR A 160 14.22 11.05 -0.66
N PHE A 161 14.05 9.91 -1.32
CA PHE A 161 13.06 9.75 -2.38
C PHE A 161 11.91 8.85 -1.94
N LEU A 162 10.66 9.29 -2.10
CA LEU A 162 9.47 8.46 -1.91
C LEU A 162 8.91 8.08 -3.28
N ASP A 163 8.99 6.80 -3.62
CA ASP A 163 8.35 6.26 -4.82
C ASP A 163 6.83 6.22 -4.60
N SER A 164 6.10 7.02 -5.38
CA SER A 164 4.62 7.01 -5.40
C SER A 164 4.07 5.76 -6.10
N VAL A 165 4.92 4.91 -6.70
CA VAL A 165 4.58 3.63 -7.35
C VAL A 165 3.42 3.80 -8.33
N THR A 166 3.58 4.70 -9.30
CA THR A 166 2.58 4.95 -10.36
C THR A 166 2.63 3.87 -11.46
N ILE A 167 3.62 2.99 -11.41
CA ILE A 167 3.74 1.79 -12.25
C ILE A 167 4.37 0.64 -11.46
N GLY A 168 3.88 -0.58 -11.63
CA GLY A 168 4.38 -1.75 -10.89
C GLY A 168 5.85 -2.09 -11.17
N LYS A 169 6.34 -1.80 -12.39
CA LYS A 169 7.73 -2.04 -12.83
C LYS A 169 8.69 -0.86 -12.57
N THR A 170 8.36 -0.01 -11.61
CA THR A 170 9.22 1.10 -11.16
C THR A 170 10.65 0.61 -10.87
N GLN A 171 11.64 1.40 -11.27
CA GLN A 171 13.07 1.14 -11.12
C GLN A 171 13.70 2.00 -10.01
N VAL A 172 12.91 2.79 -9.28
CA VAL A 172 13.40 3.77 -8.29
C VAL A 172 14.34 3.14 -7.27
N THR A 173 13.95 2.03 -6.63
CA THR A 173 14.81 1.33 -5.65
C THR A 173 16.10 0.80 -6.27
N LYS A 174 16.02 0.24 -7.49
CA LYS A 174 17.19 -0.28 -8.20
C LYS A 174 18.15 0.85 -8.59
N ALA A 175 17.62 1.96 -9.08
CA ALA A 175 18.38 3.14 -9.46
C ALA A 175 19.10 3.83 -8.29
N ALA A 176 18.59 3.67 -7.07
CA ALA A 176 19.20 4.22 -5.86
C ALA A 176 20.38 3.36 -5.35
N MET A 177 20.51 2.11 -5.83
CA MET A 177 21.61 1.23 -5.42
C MET A 177 22.97 1.87 -5.76
N GLY A 178 23.90 1.84 -4.81
CA GLY A 178 25.21 2.49 -4.96
C GLY A 178 25.20 4.01 -4.76
N THR A 179 24.04 4.59 -4.41
CA THR A 179 23.91 5.99 -3.99
C THR A 179 23.55 6.07 -2.50
N PRO A 180 23.77 7.21 -1.84
CA PRO A 180 23.30 7.43 -0.47
C PRO A 180 21.83 7.85 -0.39
N VAL A 181 21.11 7.93 -1.52
CA VAL A 181 19.71 8.34 -1.53
C VAL A 181 18.85 7.23 -0.94
N GLN A 182 18.26 7.51 0.20
CA GLN A 182 17.33 6.56 0.83
C GLN A 182 15.99 6.59 0.08
N VAL A 183 15.38 5.41 -0.09
CA VAL A 183 14.12 5.26 -0.82
C VAL A 183 13.05 4.70 0.09
N LEU A 184 11.90 5.36 0.12
CA LEU A 184 10.65 4.85 0.66
C LEU A 184 9.70 4.51 -0.50
N ARG A 185 8.72 3.64 -0.23
CA ARG A 185 7.70 3.27 -1.22
C ARG A 185 6.31 3.40 -0.63
N ARG A 186 5.39 3.94 -1.42
CA ARG A 186 3.97 3.94 -1.10
C ARG A 186 3.42 2.52 -1.03
N HIS A 187 2.56 2.27 -0.05
CA HIS A 187 1.81 1.01 0.11
C HIS A 187 0.36 1.15 -0.36
N VAL A 188 -0.27 2.29 -0.09
CA VAL A 188 -1.69 2.54 -0.36
C VAL A 188 -1.90 3.89 -1.04
N PHE A 189 -2.78 3.92 -2.04
CA PHE A 189 -3.29 5.16 -2.61
C PHE A 189 -4.70 5.37 -2.06
N LEU A 190 -4.97 6.53 -1.47
CA LEU A 190 -6.18 6.78 -0.70
C LEU A 190 -7.38 7.11 -1.60
N ASP A 191 -7.16 7.73 -2.75
CA ASP A 191 -8.24 8.42 -3.46
C ASP A 191 -8.22 8.24 -4.98
N ASN A 192 -7.77 7.07 -5.44
CA ASN A 192 -7.92 6.65 -6.84
C ASN A 192 -9.39 6.73 -7.30
N VAL A 193 -10.32 6.43 -6.41
CA VAL A 193 -11.75 6.73 -6.58
C VAL A 193 -12.10 7.83 -5.60
N GLN A 194 -12.52 8.99 -6.12
CA GLN A 194 -12.74 10.20 -5.33
C GLN A 194 -14.06 10.15 -4.55
N THR A 195 -14.22 9.19 -3.64
CA THR A 195 -15.36 9.08 -2.72
C THR A 195 -14.86 8.88 -1.29
N GLU A 196 -15.60 9.40 -0.31
CA GLU A 196 -15.24 9.23 1.11
C GLU A 196 -15.25 7.76 1.55
N ALA A 197 -16.14 6.95 0.94
CA ALA A 197 -16.19 5.51 1.21
C ALA A 197 -14.90 4.81 0.77
N GLU A 198 -14.42 5.08 -0.44
CA GLU A 198 -13.16 4.49 -0.92
C GLU A 198 -11.97 4.99 -0.10
N THR A 199 -11.91 6.30 0.21
CA THR A 199 -10.82 6.82 1.05
C THR A 199 -10.76 6.17 2.41
N ARG A 200 -11.90 5.97 3.09
CA ARG A 200 -11.95 5.25 4.37
C ARG A 200 -11.54 3.78 4.21
N HIS A 201 -11.98 3.13 3.14
CA HIS A 201 -11.59 1.75 2.84
C HIS A 201 -10.07 1.63 2.66
N GLN A 202 -9.45 2.51 1.87
CA GLN A 202 -8.01 2.52 1.65
C GLN A 202 -7.23 2.92 2.92
N PHE A 203 -7.74 3.86 3.71
CA PHE A 203 -7.16 4.20 5.01
C PHE A 203 -7.10 3.00 5.95
N ASN A 204 -8.21 2.25 6.08
CA ASN A 204 -8.26 1.03 6.87
C ASN A 204 -7.33 -0.07 6.32
N ARG A 205 -7.20 -0.16 4.99
CA ARG A 205 -6.22 -1.04 4.35
C ARG A 205 -4.78 -0.63 4.70
N ALA A 206 -4.47 0.67 4.76
CA ALA A 206 -3.15 1.16 5.15
C ALA A 206 -2.83 0.80 6.61
N ILE A 207 -3.82 0.92 7.52
CA ILE A 207 -3.71 0.45 8.91
C ILE A 207 -3.43 -1.05 8.96
N ALA A 208 -4.18 -1.87 8.20
CA ALA A 208 -3.97 -3.32 8.18
C ALA A 208 -2.58 -3.70 7.66
N ILE A 209 -2.07 -2.98 6.67
CA ILE A 209 -0.69 -3.16 6.17
C ILE A 209 0.31 -2.76 7.25
N ALA A 210 0.13 -1.62 7.92
CA ALA A 210 1.01 -1.16 8.98
C ALA A 210 1.11 -2.19 10.11
N ARG A 211 -0.02 -2.74 10.57
CA ARG A 211 -0.03 -3.83 11.58
C ARG A 211 0.74 -5.06 11.12
N LYS A 212 0.62 -5.42 9.85
CA LYS A 212 1.27 -6.62 9.30
C LYS A 212 2.77 -6.42 9.09
N GLN A 213 3.21 -5.23 8.71
CA GLN A 213 4.57 -4.94 8.25
C GLN A 213 5.38 -4.07 9.23
N GLY A 214 4.78 -3.67 10.34
CA GLY A 214 5.34 -2.70 11.29
C GLY A 214 5.14 -1.24 10.85
N SER A 215 5.06 -0.98 9.54
CA SER A 215 4.72 0.35 9.02
C SER A 215 4.01 0.33 7.67
N ALA A 216 3.36 1.44 7.31
CA ALA A 216 2.81 1.66 5.98
C ALA A 216 2.88 3.15 5.60
N ILE A 217 2.91 3.40 4.29
CA ILE A 217 2.81 4.74 3.72
C ILE A 217 1.58 4.81 2.84
N ALA A 218 0.67 5.72 3.17
CA ALA A 218 -0.49 6.07 2.37
C ALA A 218 -0.28 7.43 1.69
N ILE A 219 -0.66 7.53 0.42
CA ILE A 219 -0.64 8.79 -0.33
C ILE A 219 -2.06 9.11 -0.79
N GLY A 220 -2.45 10.37 -0.71
CA GLY A 220 -3.67 10.90 -1.32
C GLY A 220 -3.46 12.34 -1.79
N HIS A 221 -4.55 13.04 -2.09
CA HIS A 221 -4.55 14.40 -2.61
C HIS A 221 -5.56 15.27 -1.85
N PRO A 222 -5.48 16.62 -1.95
CA PRO A 222 -6.39 17.53 -1.25
C PRO A 222 -7.77 17.62 -1.94
N TYR A 223 -8.35 16.49 -2.34
CA TYR A 223 -9.72 16.44 -2.84
C TYR A 223 -10.72 16.64 -1.69
N PRO A 224 -11.90 17.23 -1.96
CA PRO A 224 -12.91 17.43 -0.92
C PRO A 224 -13.30 16.13 -0.18
N THR A 225 -13.39 15.02 -0.91
CA THR A 225 -13.73 13.70 -0.36
C THR A 225 -12.61 13.13 0.48
N THR A 226 -11.36 13.24 0.03
CA THR A 226 -10.17 12.82 0.80
C THR A 226 -10.07 13.60 2.12
N VAL A 227 -10.22 14.92 2.07
CA VAL A 227 -10.15 15.80 3.24
C VAL A 227 -11.20 15.40 4.29
N ARG A 228 -12.46 15.23 3.88
CA ARG A 228 -13.54 14.86 4.82
C ARG A 228 -13.33 13.48 5.43
N ALA A 229 -12.94 12.50 4.62
CA ALA A 229 -12.68 11.14 5.09
C ALA A 229 -11.51 11.11 6.09
N LEU A 230 -10.41 11.80 5.80
CA LEU A 230 -9.25 11.86 6.72
C LEU A 230 -9.55 12.64 8.00
N GLN A 231 -10.31 13.75 7.92
CA GLN A 231 -10.72 14.50 9.12
C GLN A 231 -11.49 13.60 10.10
N GLN A 232 -12.35 12.72 9.60
CA GLN A 232 -13.08 11.76 10.44
C GLN A 232 -12.19 10.60 10.89
N ALA A 233 -11.43 10.00 9.96
CA ALA A 233 -10.67 8.79 10.26
C ALA A 233 -9.54 9.04 11.27
N LEU A 234 -8.93 10.23 11.24
CA LEU A 234 -7.85 10.59 12.17
C LEU A 234 -8.34 10.84 13.60
N THR A 235 -9.62 11.18 13.83
CA THR A 235 -10.14 11.29 15.21
C THR A 235 -10.41 9.94 15.85
N THR A 236 -10.48 8.88 15.04
CA THR A 236 -10.70 7.49 15.49
C THR A 236 -9.53 6.60 15.09
N LEU A 237 -8.31 7.16 15.03
CA LEU A 237 -7.11 6.39 14.78
C LEU A 237 -6.96 5.36 15.92
N PRO A 238 -6.79 4.05 15.63
CA PRO A 238 -6.62 3.06 16.68
C PRO A 238 -5.38 3.33 17.54
N ASP A 239 -5.46 3.06 18.84
CA ASP A 239 -4.37 3.32 19.80
C ASP A 239 -3.09 2.51 19.53
N ASP A 240 -3.21 1.41 18.76
CA ASP A 240 -2.07 0.60 18.32
C ASP A 240 -1.41 1.12 17.04
N ILE A 241 -1.85 2.28 16.52
CA ILE A 241 -1.30 2.94 15.33
C ILE A 241 -0.71 4.29 15.71
N GLU A 242 0.60 4.44 15.49
CA GLU A 242 1.29 5.71 15.62
C GLU A 242 1.30 6.43 14.26
N LEU A 243 0.76 7.65 14.21
CA LEU A 243 0.88 8.50 13.02
C LEU A 243 2.24 9.19 13.02
N VAL A 244 3.04 8.97 11.97
CA VAL A 244 4.42 9.46 11.88
C VAL A 244 4.71 10.13 10.54
N THR A 245 5.79 10.90 10.43
CA THR A 245 6.26 11.43 9.14
C THR A 245 6.94 10.34 8.31
N PRO A 246 6.95 10.42 6.96
CA PRO A 246 7.67 9.47 6.12
C PRO A 246 9.16 9.35 6.48
N SER A 247 9.88 10.45 6.75
CA SER A 247 11.30 10.39 7.09
C SER A 247 11.59 9.56 8.34
N SER A 248 10.65 9.49 9.29
CA SER A 248 10.78 8.66 10.49
C SER A 248 10.75 7.15 10.21
N LEU A 249 10.33 6.75 9.00
CA LEU A 249 10.35 5.38 8.50
C LEU A 249 11.67 5.05 7.77
N LEU A 250 12.56 6.03 7.59
CA LEU A 250 13.93 5.80 7.13
C LEU A 250 14.69 5.11 8.27
N ASN A 251 14.85 3.79 8.14
CA ASN A 251 15.67 2.89 8.96
C ASN A 251 15.93 3.27 10.43
N PRO A 252 15.40 2.47 11.36
CA PRO A 252 16.13 1.99 12.52
C PRO A 252 16.64 0.56 12.24
N THR A 253 17.54 0.37 11.26
CA THR A 253 18.22 -0.91 10.90
C THR A 253 17.34 -2.15 10.60
N SER A 254 17.43 -2.65 9.36
CA SER A 254 17.14 -4.06 8.96
C SER A 254 15.68 -4.55 8.98
N ALA A 255 14.88 -4.13 7.99
CA ALA A 255 13.66 -4.85 7.57
C ALA A 255 13.69 -5.26 6.07
N SER A 256 14.88 -5.35 5.48
CA SER A 256 15.09 -5.86 4.11
C SER A 256 15.97 -7.10 4.12
N GLN A 257 15.46 -8.19 4.70
CA GLN A 257 15.98 -9.54 4.42
C GLN A 257 14.94 -10.47 3.78
N ASN A 258 13.66 -10.08 3.75
CA ASN A 258 12.61 -10.93 3.15
C ASN A 258 12.46 -10.78 1.63
N ASP A 259 12.92 -9.68 1.02
CA ASP A 259 12.92 -9.55 -0.44
C ASP A 259 14.03 -10.37 -1.12
N HIS A 260 15.10 -10.73 -0.39
CA HIS A 260 16.18 -11.56 -0.91
C HIS A 260 15.86 -13.06 -0.98
N GLN A 261 14.84 -13.55 -0.26
CA GLN A 261 14.41 -14.95 -0.36
C GLN A 261 13.34 -15.20 -1.43
N ILE A 262 12.53 -14.19 -1.79
CA ILE A 262 11.51 -14.34 -2.83
C ILE A 262 12.15 -14.40 -4.23
N ALA A 263 13.27 -13.72 -4.46
CA ALA A 263 14.00 -13.76 -5.72
C ALA A 263 14.80 -15.06 -5.97
N ARG A 264 14.94 -15.94 -4.95
CA ARG A 264 15.66 -17.23 -5.06
C ARG A 264 14.74 -18.46 -5.13
N SER A 265 13.42 -18.26 -5.02
CA SER A 265 12.46 -19.36 -5.03
C SER A 265 11.48 -19.22 -6.20
N LYS A 266 11.70 -20.08 -7.20
CA LYS A 266 10.81 -20.50 -8.31
C LYS A 266 11.03 -19.80 -9.65
N CYS A 267 11.84 -20.47 -10.48
CA CYS A 267 11.44 -20.72 -11.85
C CYS A 267 10.07 -21.41 -11.83
N ALA A 268 9.04 -20.71 -12.27
CA ALA A 268 7.76 -21.28 -12.67
C ALA A 268 7.40 -20.71 -14.05
N LYS A 269 6.81 -21.55 -14.90
CA LYS A 269 6.54 -21.30 -16.33
C LYS A 269 5.80 -19.96 -16.57
N PRO A 270 5.94 -19.34 -17.76
CA PRO A 270 5.26 -18.09 -18.08
C PRO A 270 3.75 -18.24 -17.95
N HIS A 271 3.12 -17.42 -17.10
CA HIS A 271 1.68 -17.22 -17.15
C HIS A 271 1.35 -16.29 -18.32
N GLU A 272 0.43 -16.75 -19.16
CA GLU A 272 -0.19 -16.02 -20.25
C GLU A 272 -0.80 -14.69 -19.74
N PRO A 273 -0.73 -13.57 -20.51
CA PRO A 273 -1.13 -12.26 -20.01
C PRO A 273 -2.63 -12.21 -19.70
N GLU A 274 -2.99 -11.99 -18.43
CA GLU A 274 -4.37 -11.74 -18.03
C GLU A 274 -4.88 -10.40 -18.60
N THR A 275 -5.98 -10.47 -19.34
CA THR A 275 -6.67 -9.32 -19.90
C THR A 275 -7.44 -8.53 -18.83
N VAL A 276 -7.38 -7.20 -18.94
CA VAL A 276 -8.14 -6.27 -18.07
C VAL A 276 -9.63 -6.35 -18.43
N PRO A 277 -10.56 -6.48 -17.45
CA PRO A 277 -11.99 -6.61 -17.75
C PRO A 277 -12.53 -5.32 -18.37
N ALA A 278 -13.20 -5.45 -19.51
CA ALA A 278 -13.69 -4.32 -20.32
C ALA A 278 -15.00 -3.71 -19.77
N THR A 279 -15.68 -4.36 -18.82
CA THR A 279 -16.99 -3.89 -18.32
C THR A 279 -17.21 -4.14 -16.81
N LYS A 280 -18.12 -3.37 -16.20
CA LYS A 280 -18.58 -3.58 -14.81
C LYS A 280 -19.21 -4.96 -14.59
N LEU A 281 -19.87 -5.53 -15.60
CA LEU A 281 -20.51 -6.85 -15.50
C LEU A 281 -19.46 -7.98 -15.40
N ASP A 282 -18.34 -7.84 -16.12
CA ASP A 282 -17.22 -8.79 -16.03
C ASP A 282 -16.50 -8.70 -14.68
N TYR A 283 -16.40 -7.49 -14.11
CA TYR A 283 -15.90 -7.31 -12.75
C TYR A 283 -16.78 -8.04 -11.72
N PHE A 284 -18.11 -7.86 -11.77
CA PHE A 284 -19.01 -8.53 -10.82
C PHE A 284 -19.05 -10.05 -11.00
N LYS A 285 -18.99 -10.57 -12.24
CA LYS A 285 -18.86 -12.02 -12.48
C LYS A 285 -17.55 -12.58 -11.91
N ARG A 286 -16.45 -11.85 -12.04
CA ARG A 286 -15.14 -12.26 -11.52
C ARG A 286 -15.09 -12.21 -9.99
N VAL A 287 -15.70 -11.21 -9.38
CA VAL A 287 -15.90 -11.14 -7.91
C VAL A 287 -16.77 -12.29 -7.42
N GLY A 288 -17.86 -12.63 -8.14
CA GLY A 288 -18.70 -13.80 -7.83
C GLY A 288 -17.93 -15.11 -7.84
N ASN A 289 -17.17 -15.38 -8.91
CA ASN A 289 -16.36 -16.60 -9.04
C ASN A 289 -15.17 -16.67 -8.07
N ALA A 290 -14.63 -15.51 -7.65
CA ALA A 290 -13.57 -15.46 -6.62
C ALA A 290 -14.10 -15.77 -5.21
N LEU A 291 -15.39 -15.51 -4.96
CA LEU A 291 -16.04 -15.79 -3.68
C LEU A 291 -16.50 -17.25 -3.56
N THR A 292 -16.73 -17.96 -4.67
CA THR A 292 -17.16 -19.37 -4.65
C THR A 292 -16.05 -20.36 -4.27
N HIS A 293 -14.78 -19.99 -4.42
CA HIS A 293 -13.63 -20.83 -4.02
C HIS A 293 -13.06 -20.48 -2.64
N ASN A 294 -13.76 -19.66 -1.86
CA ASN A 294 -13.36 -19.37 -0.49
C ASN A 294 -13.95 -20.43 0.45
N ALA A 295 -13.08 -21.20 1.11
CA ALA A 295 -13.47 -22.23 2.08
C ALA A 295 -14.43 -21.69 3.16
N ILE A 296 -14.37 -20.39 3.49
CA ILE A 296 -15.28 -19.75 4.43
C ILE A 296 -16.70 -19.66 3.86
N VAL A 297 -16.85 -19.32 2.57
CA VAL A 297 -18.15 -19.21 1.87
C VAL A 297 -18.76 -20.59 1.68
N GLU A 298 -17.93 -21.59 1.37
CA GLU A 298 -18.36 -22.98 1.24
C GLU A 298 -18.83 -23.57 2.58
N THR A 299 -18.09 -23.28 3.66
CA THR A 299 -18.48 -23.67 5.03
C THR A 299 -19.76 -22.96 5.48
N LEU A 300 -19.92 -21.68 5.14
CA LEU A 300 -21.12 -20.90 5.46
C LEU A 300 -22.34 -21.42 4.68
N SER A 301 -22.17 -21.75 3.40
CA SER A 301 -23.21 -22.33 2.56
C SER A 301 -23.66 -23.71 3.07
N GLN A 302 -22.71 -24.57 3.47
CA GLN A 302 -23.02 -25.86 4.10
C GLN A 302 -23.76 -25.69 5.43
N HIS A 303 -23.40 -24.67 6.23
CA HIS A 303 -24.07 -24.39 7.51
C HIS A 303 -25.50 -23.88 7.30
N ILE A 304 -25.72 -23.00 6.32
CA ILE A 304 -27.04 -22.50 5.92
C ILE A 304 -27.91 -23.64 5.38
N ASN A 305 -27.37 -24.50 4.52
CA ASN A 305 -28.10 -25.66 4.00
C ASN A 305 -28.45 -26.67 5.10
N LYS A 306 -27.61 -26.81 6.14
CA LYS A 306 -27.90 -27.64 7.31
C LYS A 306 -28.96 -27.03 8.24
N LEU A 307 -29.04 -25.69 8.31
CA LEU A 307 -30.10 -24.97 9.01
C LEU A 307 -31.44 -25.06 8.26
N LEU A 308 -31.43 -24.86 6.94
CA LEU A 308 -32.62 -24.95 6.08
C LEU A 308 -33.13 -26.39 5.93
N GLY A 309 -32.23 -27.38 5.90
CA GLY A 309 -32.59 -28.81 5.85
C GLY A 309 -33.20 -29.37 7.14
N LYS A 310 -33.06 -28.68 8.28
CA LYS A 310 -33.77 -29.02 9.53
C LYS A 310 -35.19 -28.48 9.56
N THR A 311 -35.51 -27.45 8.78
CA THR A 311 -36.85 -26.85 8.71
C THR A 311 -37.74 -27.53 7.67
N ALA A 312 -37.20 -28.32 6.75
CA ALA A 312 -37.93 -28.93 5.64
C ALA A 312 -38.41 -30.38 5.89
N LYS A 313 -38.26 -30.93 7.11
CA LYS A 313 -38.69 -32.31 7.42
C LYS A 313 -40.03 -32.43 8.13
N GLN A 314 -40.88 -31.41 7.99
CA GLN A 314 -42.19 -31.38 8.62
C GLN A 314 -43.19 -30.59 7.77
N GLU A 315 -43.45 -31.01 6.52
CA GLU A 315 -44.72 -30.73 5.84
C GLU A 315 -44.86 -31.49 4.50
N VAL A 316 -46.00 -32.20 4.35
CA VAL A 316 -46.71 -32.58 3.10
C VAL A 316 -46.04 -33.68 2.24
N LEU A 317 -46.56 -34.88 1.95
CA LEU A 317 -47.89 -35.52 1.93
C LEU A 317 -49.02 -34.68 1.31
N HIS A 318 -48.97 -34.47 -0.01
CA HIS A 318 -50.09 -34.69 -0.93
C HIS A 318 -49.80 -34.23 -2.36
N ASN A 319 -50.27 -35.08 -3.28
CA ASN A 319 -50.75 -34.82 -4.63
C ASN A 319 -49.81 -34.80 -5.84
N ALA A 320 -50.36 -35.41 -6.89
CA ALA A 320 -49.77 -35.95 -8.09
C ALA A 320 -50.45 -35.37 -9.34
N GLY A 321 -49.79 -35.54 -10.49
CA GLY A 321 -50.32 -35.33 -11.84
C GLY A 321 -49.33 -34.54 -12.70
N LYS A 322 -48.56 -35.20 -13.60
CA LYS A 322 -48.80 -35.41 -15.06
C LYS A 322 -48.75 -34.07 -15.85
N THR A 323 -48.03 -33.88 -16.96
CA THR A 323 -47.70 -34.79 -18.09
C THR A 323 -46.65 -34.14 -19.03
N GLU A 324 -45.85 -35.01 -19.68
CA GLU A 324 -45.35 -34.99 -21.08
C GLU A 324 -44.31 -33.98 -21.64
N SER A 325 -43.25 -34.56 -22.21
CA SER A 325 -42.32 -34.04 -23.24
C SER A 325 -42.69 -34.62 -24.62
N PRO A 326 -42.12 -34.14 -25.77
CA PRO A 326 -40.91 -34.83 -26.27
C PRO A 326 -39.90 -33.97 -27.10
N GLN A 327 -38.61 -34.17 -26.78
CA GLN A 327 -37.48 -34.57 -27.64
C GLN A 327 -37.35 -34.10 -29.10
N LYS A 328 -36.16 -33.56 -29.46
CA LYS A 328 -35.44 -33.95 -30.69
C LYS A 328 -33.93 -33.62 -30.69
N ASP A 329 -33.16 -34.64 -31.07
CA ASP A 329 -31.74 -34.67 -31.42
C ASP A 329 -31.31 -33.68 -32.51
N LYS A 330 -30.02 -33.27 -32.50
CA LYS A 330 -29.01 -33.75 -33.46
C LYS A 330 -27.61 -33.17 -33.24
N THR A 331 -26.67 -34.11 -33.31
CA THR A 331 -25.20 -34.07 -33.43
C THR A 331 -24.69 -33.25 -34.62
N VAL A 332 -23.42 -32.80 -34.58
CA VAL A 332 -22.36 -32.98 -35.61
C VAL A 332 -21.09 -32.21 -35.18
N GLN A 333 -19.96 -32.57 -35.78
CA GLN A 333 -18.62 -32.81 -35.23
C GLN A 333 -17.54 -32.10 -36.09
N GLY A 334 -16.35 -31.89 -35.53
CA GLY A 334 -15.07 -31.68 -36.25
C GLY A 334 -14.63 -30.21 -36.40
N ASN A 335 -13.34 -29.84 -36.46
CA ASN A 335 -12.09 -30.59 -36.47
C ASN A 335 -10.89 -29.62 -36.27
N THR A 336 -9.79 -30.14 -35.70
CA THR A 336 -8.35 -29.86 -35.97
C THR A 336 -7.73 -28.46 -35.98
N GLY A 337 -6.57 -28.36 -35.30
CA GLY A 337 -5.50 -27.41 -35.65
C GLY A 337 -4.39 -27.29 -34.59
N ALA A 338 -3.36 -28.15 -34.64
CA ALA A 338 -2.17 -28.09 -33.79
C ALA A 338 -1.11 -27.11 -34.34
N ARG A 339 -0.37 -26.43 -33.45
CA ARG A 339 0.95 -25.84 -33.76
C ARG A 339 1.85 -25.80 -32.52
N THR A 340 3.06 -26.32 -32.70
CA THR A 340 4.18 -26.47 -31.75
C THR A 340 5.21 -25.36 -31.94
N THR A 341 5.78 -24.84 -30.84
CA THR A 341 7.13 -24.18 -30.76
C THR A 341 7.55 -24.10 -29.28
N THR A 342 8.41 -25.01 -28.78
CA THR A 342 9.88 -24.86 -28.54
C THR A 342 10.28 -24.00 -27.33
N ASP A 343 10.80 -24.70 -26.30
CA ASP A 343 11.56 -24.20 -25.15
C ASP A 343 12.95 -23.67 -25.55
N ALA A 344 13.44 -22.64 -24.86
CA ALA A 344 14.87 -22.44 -24.57
C ALA A 344 15.08 -21.38 -23.47
N CYS A 345 15.72 -21.77 -22.36
CA CYS A 345 16.46 -20.91 -21.44
C CYS A 345 17.96 -21.20 -21.66
N ALA A 346 18.79 -20.16 -21.78
CA ALA A 346 20.26 -20.29 -21.73
C ALA A 346 20.88 -19.02 -21.12
N ASP A 347 21.44 -19.22 -19.92
CA ASP A 347 22.73 -18.77 -19.37
C ASP A 347 23.15 -17.27 -19.28
N PHE A 348 23.52 -16.94 -18.03
CA PHE A 348 24.23 -15.78 -17.42
C PHE A 348 23.44 -14.51 -17.04
#